data_AF-A0A9X6AHH0-F1
#
_entry.id   AF-A0A9X6AHH0-F1
#
_cell.length_a   1.000
_cell.length_b   1.000
_cell.length_c   1.000
_cell.angle_alpha   90.00
_cell.angle_beta   90.00
_cell.angle_gamma   90.00
#
_symmetry.space_group_name_H-M   'P 1'
#
loop_
_entity.id
_entity.type
_entity.pdbx_description
1 polymer ?
#
loop_
_entity_poly.entity_id
_entity_poly.type
_entity_poly.pdbx_seq_one_letter_code
_entity_poly.pdbx_strand_id
1 'polypeptide(L)'
;VESGTTTPVKVATTTRQPTVSNAEVDRMMKEFAEPAMSGIVIVRTDAVHSIKFGPVSLPKILGFKAVNGKLVETYDLTALKKAYGTTFDGVQIQTAGGKRAVTPQDVVTALGKVLRGKTAAERIGVIATKVS
;
A
#
# COMPACT_ATOMS: atom_id res chain seq x y z
N VAL A 1 34.07 -42.49 35.12
CA VAL A 1 33.14 -42.05 34.04
C VAL A 1 32.15 -41.10 34.71
N GLU A 2 31.79 -39.92 34.22
CA GLU A 2 31.22 -39.58 32.92
C GLU A 2 31.51 -38.11 32.54
N SER A 3 31.84 -37.88 31.27
CA SER A 3 32.06 -36.57 30.68
C SER A 3 30.74 -35.80 30.57
N GLY A 4 30.67 -34.62 31.19
CA GLY A 4 29.60 -33.65 30.99
C GLY A 4 29.68 -33.05 29.58
N THR A 5 29.01 -33.68 28.62
CA THR A 5 28.91 -33.19 27.25
C THR A 5 27.96 -31.99 27.20
N THR A 6 28.53 -30.79 27.13
CA THR A 6 27.82 -29.56 26.80
C THR A 6 27.36 -29.63 25.35
N THR A 7 26.13 -30.07 25.10
CA THR A 7 25.49 -29.97 23.79
C THR A 7 25.34 -28.50 23.42
N PRO A 8 26.02 -27.99 22.36
CA PRO A 8 25.78 -26.65 21.89
C PRO A 8 24.38 -26.63 21.28
N VAL A 9 23.48 -25.86 21.92
CA VAL A 9 22.16 -25.56 21.38
C VAL A 9 22.37 -24.81 20.07
N LYS A 10 22.26 -25.53 18.96
CA LYS A 10 22.24 -24.96 17.62
C LYS A 10 20.92 -24.18 17.52
N VAL A 11 20.95 -22.92 17.94
CA VAL A 11 19.91 -21.98 17.60
C VAL A 11 19.79 -22.01 16.09
N ALA A 12 18.68 -22.54 15.59
CA ALA A 12 18.30 -22.35 14.21
C ALA A 12 18.02 -20.85 14.07
N THR A 13 19.07 -20.07 13.82
CA THR A 13 18.95 -18.78 13.19
C THR A 13 18.31 -19.07 11.84
N THR A 14 16.97 -19.06 11.81
CA THR A 14 16.25 -18.75 10.59
C THR A 14 16.70 -17.35 10.22
N THR A 15 17.83 -17.28 9.53
CA THR A 15 18.21 -16.16 8.71
C THR A 15 17.02 -16.02 7.78
N ARG A 16 16.07 -15.14 8.14
CA ARG A 16 15.07 -14.62 7.21
C ARG A 16 15.88 -13.85 6.19
N GLN A 17 16.53 -14.57 5.28
CA GLN A 17 17.01 -14.00 4.05
C GLN A 17 15.80 -13.30 3.45
N PRO A 18 15.89 -12.00 3.14
CA PRO A 18 14.87 -11.41 2.31
C PRO A 18 14.78 -12.31 1.07
N THR A 19 13.61 -12.88 0.81
CA THR A 19 13.39 -13.78 -0.34
C THR A 19 13.70 -13.09 -1.67
N VAL A 20 13.86 -11.77 -1.63
CA VAL A 20 14.18 -10.85 -2.72
C VAL A 20 15.59 -10.30 -2.53
N SER A 21 16.38 -10.32 -3.61
CA SER A 21 17.71 -9.70 -3.63
C SER A 21 17.61 -8.19 -3.49
N ASN A 22 18.62 -7.56 -2.88
CA ASN A 22 18.73 -6.10 -2.80
C ASN A 22 18.64 -5.43 -4.18
N ALA A 23 19.12 -6.10 -5.24
CA ALA A 23 19.00 -5.61 -6.61
C ALA A 23 17.53 -5.51 -7.10
N GLU A 24 16.64 -6.42 -6.68
CA GLU A 24 15.20 -6.34 -7.00
C GLU A 24 14.53 -5.22 -6.20
N VAL A 25 14.94 -5.05 -4.93
CA VAL A 25 14.47 -3.93 -4.10
C VAL A 25 14.89 -2.60 -4.70
N ASP A 26 16.15 -2.45 -5.09
CA ASP A 26 16.68 -1.23 -5.71
C ASP A 26 16.02 -0.94 -7.06
N ARG A 27 15.85 -1.96 -7.90
CA ARG A 27 15.14 -1.82 -9.17
C ARG A 27 13.68 -1.41 -8.96
N MET A 28 12.96 -2.06 -8.05
CA MET A 28 11.56 -1.71 -7.73
C MET A 28 11.48 -0.29 -7.14
N MET A 29 12.43 0.06 -6.28
CA MET A 29 12.54 1.42 -5.75
C MET A 29 12.75 2.42 -6.89
N LYS A 30 13.67 2.15 -7.81
CA LYS A 30 14.05 3.09 -8.88
C LYS A 30 13.01 3.21 -9.99
N GLU A 31 12.43 2.09 -10.42
CA GLU A 31 11.47 2.05 -11.52
C GLU A 31 10.04 2.36 -11.07
N PHE A 32 9.70 2.11 -9.80
CA PHE A 32 8.35 2.25 -9.29
C PHE A 32 8.26 3.22 -8.11
N ALA A 33 9.07 3.03 -7.06
CA ALA A 33 8.94 3.86 -5.86
C ALA A 33 9.39 5.31 -6.08
N GLU A 34 10.53 5.59 -6.71
CA GLU A 34 11.01 6.94 -7.01
C GLU A 34 9.98 7.73 -7.84
N PRO A 35 9.51 7.24 -8.99
CA PRO A 35 8.49 7.97 -9.73
C PRO A 35 7.17 8.04 -8.96
N ALA A 36 6.69 6.96 -8.33
CA ALA A 36 5.39 6.94 -7.63
C ALA A 36 5.39 7.77 -6.34
N MET A 37 6.52 7.90 -5.65
CA MET A 37 6.68 8.68 -4.42
C MET A 37 7.11 10.12 -4.67
N SER A 38 7.66 10.45 -5.85
CA SER A 38 8.00 11.82 -6.22
C SER A 38 6.76 12.70 -6.44
N GLY A 39 5.59 12.09 -6.69
CA GLY A 39 4.33 12.79 -6.89
C GLY A 39 3.38 12.73 -5.70
N ILE A 40 2.42 13.67 -5.69
CA ILE A 40 1.24 13.59 -4.84
C ILE A 40 0.18 12.79 -5.60
N VAL A 41 -0.34 11.76 -4.95
CA VAL A 41 -1.50 11.00 -5.41
C VAL A 41 -2.75 11.56 -4.78
N ILE A 42 -3.75 11.86 -5.60
CA ILE A 42 -5.01 12.42 -5.13
C ILE A 42 -6.07 11.34 -5.24
N VAL A 43 -6.62 10.90 -4.11
CA VAL A 43 -7.79 10.03 -4.11
C VAL A 43 -9.00 10.86 -3.71
N ARG A 44 -10.01 10.88 -4.57
CA ARG A 44 -11.23 11.66 -4.36
C ARG A 44 -12.45 10.84 -4.69
N THR A 45 -13.50 11.01 -3.89
CA THR A 45 -14.83 10.51 -4.20
C THR A 45 -15.64 11.57 -4.91
N ASP A 46 -15.56 12.80 -4.42
CA ASP A 46 -16.26 13.97 -4.93
C ASP A 46 -15.37 15.22 -4.78
N ALA A 47 -15.91 16.40 -5.10
CA ALA A 47 -15.17 17.65 -5.03
C ALA A 47 -14.79 18.05 -3.59
N VAL A 48 -15.56 17.59 -2.59
CA VAL A 48 -15.40 17.97 -1.17
C VAL A 48 -14.57 16.92 -0.44
N HIS A 49 -14.83 15.63 -0.67
CA HIS A 49 -14.12 14.53 -0.03
C HIS A 49 -12.95 14.06 -0.92
N SER A 50 -11.79 14.67 -0.68
CA SER A 50 -10.55 14.30 -1.35
C SER A 50 -9.39 14.25 -0.35
N ILE A 51 -8.48 13.29 -0.56
CA ILE A 51 -7.26 13.14 0.21
C ILE A 51 -6.05 13.11 -0.72
N LYS A 52 -4.99 13.77 -0.28
CA LYS A 52 -3.72 13.83 -0.99
C LYS A 52 -2.70 12.98 -0.25
N PHE A 53 -2.21 11.92 -0.89
CA PHE A 53 -1.12 11.09 -0.41
C PHE A 53 0.18 11.54 -1.06
N GLY A 54 1.08 12.13 -0.28
CA GLY A 54 2.42 12.52 -0.73
C GLY A 54 3.51 11.54 -0.31
N PRO A 55 4.79 11.92 -0.49
CA PRO A 55 5.96 11.09 -0.16
C PRO A 55 6.04 10.65 1.31
N VAL A 56 5.37 11.37 2.22
CA VAL A 56 5.35 11.03 3.66
C VAL A 56 4.23 10.04 4.00
N SER A 57 3.11 10.07 3.28
CA SER A 57 1.91 9.28 3.59
C SER A 57 1.83 8.00 2.75
N LEU A 58 2.27 8.04 1.48
CA LEU A 58 2.32 6.88 0.59
C LEU A 58 3.07 5.68 1.17
N PRO A 59 4.34 5.80 1.62
CA PRO A 59 5.08 4.66 2.19
C PRO A 59 4.49 4.14 3.51
N LYS A 60 3.57 4.88 4.15
CA LYS A 60 2.86 4.39 5.35
C LYS A 60 1.70 3.46 5.01
N ILE A 61 1.10 3.63 3.82
CA ILE A 61 -0.08 2.86 3.38
C ILE A 61 0.27 1.83 2.29
N LEU A 62 1.36 2.04 1.57
CA LEU A 62 1.89 1.18 0.53
C LEU A 62 3.16 0.52 1.06
N GLY A 63 3.14 -0.81 1.14
CA GLY A 63 4.30 -1.63 1.43
C GLY A 63 4.59 -2.58 0.28
N PHE A 64 5.77 -3.17 0.29
CA PHE A 64 6.10 -4.27 -0.62
C PHE A 64 6.43 -5.52 0.19
N LYS A 65 5.89 -6.65 -0.23
CA LYS A 65 6.14 -7.94 0.40
C LYS A 65 6.76 -8.90 -0.59
N ALA A 66 7.83 -9.57 -0.16
CA ALA A 66 8.44 -10.64 -0.92
C ALA A 66 7.50 -11.85 -0.95
N VAL A 67 6.90 -12.13 -2.10
CA VAL A 67 6.08 -13.31 -2.34
C VAL A 67 6.75 -14.10 -3.45
N ASN A 68 7.17 -15.34 -3.15
CA ASN A 68 7.86 -16.22 -4.10
C ASN A 68 9.11 -15.59 -4.74
N GLY A 69 9.88 -14.82 -3.95
CA GLY A 69 11.08 -14.14 -4.42
C GLY A 69 10.86 -12.89 -5.28
N LYS A 70 9.63 -12.37 -5.34
CA LYS A 70 9.31 -11.09 -6.00
C LYS A 70 8.65 -10.11 -5.04
N LEU A 71 8.94 -8.83 -5.21
CA LEU A 71 8.24 -7.76 -4.48
C LEU A 71 6.84 -7.60 -5.06
N VAL A 72 5.84 -7.89 -4.24
CA VAL A 72 4.43 -7.65 -4.54
C VAL A 72 3.97 -6.44 -3.72
N GLU A 73 3.30 -5.51 -4.38
CA GLU A 73 2.65 -4.36 -3.75
C GLU A 73 1.57 -4.82 -2.76
N THR A 74 1.61 -4.27 -1.56
CA THR A 74 0.68 -4.57 -0.46
C THR A 74 0.19 -3.26 0.14
N TYR A 75 -1.06 -3.25 0.58
CA TYR A 75 -1.68 -2.05 1.11
C TYR A 75 -2.08 -2.26 2.56
N ASP A 76 -1.69 -1.33 3.43
CA ASP A 76 -2.09 -1.31 4.82
C ASP A 76 -3.42 -0.58 4.96
N LEU A 77 -4.51 -1.36 5.04
CA LEU A 77 -5.86 -0.83 5.21
C LEU A 77 -6.03 -0.06 6.54
N THR A 78 -5.26 -0.41 7.56
CA THR A 78 -5.31 0.24 8.87
C THR A 78 -4.65 1.61 8.81
N ALA A 79 -3.45 1.69 8.22
CA ALA A 79 -2.76 2.94 7.98
C ALA A 79 -3.56 3.83 7.03
N LEU A 80 -4.18 3.25 6.00
CA LEU A 80 -5.06 3.97 5.09
C LEU A 80 -6.26 4.56 5.84
N LYS A 81 -6.93 3.75 6.67
CA LYS A 81 -8.05 4.20 7.52
C LYS A 81 -7.65 5.28 8.50
N LYS A 82 -6.46 5.20 9.08
CA LYS A 82 -5.91 6.28 9.91
C LYS A 82 -5.58 7.54 9.10
N ALA A 83 -5.08 7.38 7.87
CA ALA A 83 -4.69 8.49 7.03
C ALA A 83 -5.89 9.28 6.51
N TYR A 84 -6.96 8.59 6.06
CA TYR A 84 -8.19 9.26 5.66
C TYR A 84 -9.12 9.57 6.83
N GLY A 85 -8.98 8.92 7.99
CA GLY A 85 -9.80 9.20 9.17
C GLY A 85 -11.30 9.24 8.86
N THR A 86 -11.89 10.43 8.98
CA THR A 86 -13.30 10.71 8.68
C THR A 86 -13.52 11.41 7.34
N THR A 87 -12.49 11.56 6.49
CA THR A 87 -12.58 12.22 5.16
C THR A 87 -13.62 11.58 4.25
N PHE A 88 -13.87 10.27 4.39
CA PHE A 88 -14.89 9.57 3.62
C PHE A 88 -16.08 9.12 4.48
N ASP A 89 -16.21 9.67 5.69
CA ASP A 89 -17.35 9.39 6.56
C ASP A 89 -18.64 9.95 5.93
N GLY A 90 -19.71 9.15 5.90
CA GLY A 90 -20.95 9.52 5.21
C GLY A 90 -20.92 9.43 3.68
N VAL A 91 -19.77 9.11 3.06
CA VAL A 91 -19.67 8.99 1.60
C VAL A 91 -20.19 7.64 1.11
N GLN A 92 -21.16 7.67 0.19
CA GLN A 92 -21.74 6.48 -0.43
C GLN A 92 -21.31 6.31 -1.90
N ILE A 93 -20.76 5.13 -2.23
CA ILE A 93 -20.50 4.71 -3.62
C ILE A 93 -21.67 3.93 -4.18
N GLN A 94 -21.87 4.01 -5.50
CA GLN A 94 -22.83 3.19 -6.21
C GLN A 94 -22.12 1.96 -6.76
N THR A 95 -22.61 0.79 -6.38
CA THR A 95 -22.13 -0.52 -6.85
C THR A 95 -23.24 -1.22 -7.62
N ALA A 96 -22.90 -2.30 -8.33
CA ALA A 96 -23.89 -3.12 -9.05
C ALA A 96 -25.02 -3.65 -8.13
N GLY A 97 -24.75 -3.79 -6.83
CA GLY A 97 -25.72 -4.21 -5.81
C GLY A 97 -26.41 -3.07 -5.05
N GLY A 98 -26.21 -1.80 -5.43
CA GLY A 98 -26.82 -0.65 -4.75
C GLY A 98 -25.81 0.32 -4.12
N LYS A 99 -26.28 1.19 -3.22
CA LYS A 99 -25.45 2.20 -2.54
C LYS A 99 -24.81 1.60 -1.28
N ARG A 100 -23.50 1.78 -1.11
CA ARG A 100 -22.79 1.41 0.13
C ARG A 100 -21.76 2.45 0.51
N ALA A 101 -21.35 2.47 1.78
CA ALA A 101 -20.27 3.34 2.23
C ALA A 101 -18.94 3.00 1.54
N VAL A 102 -18.10 4.02 1.35
CA VAL A 102 -16.71 3.86 0.91
C VAL A 102 -15.97 2.99 1.92
N THR A 103 -15.28 1.96 1.43
CA THR A 103 -14.40 1.15 2.28
C THR A 103 -12.94 1.45 1.96
N PRO A 104 -12.01 1.15 2.89
CA PRO A 104 -10.58 1.26 2.57
C PRO A 104 -10.19 0.41 1.35
N GLN A 105 -10.92 -0.65 1.01
CA GLN A 105 -10.67 -1.45 -0.19
C GLN A 105 -10.95 -0.69 -1.50
N ASP A 106 -11.99 0.15 -1.53
CA ASP A 106 -12.26 1.00 -2.71
C ASP A 106 -11.15 2.02 -2.91
N VAL A 107 -10.70 2.62 -1.81
CA VAL A 107 -9.57 3.55 -1.80
C VAL A 107 -8.31 2.86 -2.29
N VAL A 108 -7.99 1.65 -1.81
CA VAL A 108 -6.85 0.86 -2.32
C VAL A 108 -7.00 0.56 -3.81
N THR A 109 -8.19 0.20 -4.27
CA THR A 109 -8.43 -0.12 -5.68
C THR A 109 -8.21 1.11 -6.57
N ALA A 110 -8.69 2.28 -6.15
CA ALA A 110 -8.43 3.54 -6.84
C ALA A 110 -6.94 3.91 -6.77
N LEU A 111 -6.32 3.79 -5.60
CA LEU A 111 -4.92 4.09 -5.35
C LEU A 111 -3.99 3.22 -6.22
N GLY A 112 -4.22 1.91 -6.27
CA GLY A 112 -3.42 0.98 -7.06
C GLY A 112 -3.48 1.23 -8.56
N LYS A 113 -4.60 1.76 -9.08
CA LYS A 113 -4.68 2.20 -10.49
C LYS A 113 -3.76 3.38 -10.75
N VAL A 114 -3.75 4.36 -9.85
CA VAL A 114 -3.07 5.63 -10.07
C VAL A 114 -1.62 5.64 -9.64
N LEU A 115 -1.21 4.68 -8.79
CA LEU A 115 0.19 4.41 -8.47
C LEU A 115 0.99 3.93 -9.69
N ARG A 116 0.35 3.25 -10.64
CA ARG A 116 0.98 2.93 -11.94
C ARG A 116 1.12 4.16 -12.85
N GLY A 117 0.40 5.24 -12.54
CA GLY A 117 0.52 6.51 -13.24
C GLY A 117 1.88 7.14 -13.00
N LYS A 118 2.54 7.56 -14.08
CA LYS A 118 3.86 8.24 -14.01
C LYS A 118 3.71 9.75 -13.88
N THR A 119 2.59 10.30 -14.31
CA THR A 119 2.31 11.74 -14.28
C THR A 119 1.34 12.13 -13.17
N ALA A 120 1.36 13.42 -12.79
CA ALA A 120 0.44 13.96 -11.78
C ALA A 120 -1.04 13.81 -12.18
N ALA A 121 -1.36 13.85 -13.48
CA ALA A 121 -2.71 13.68 -14.00
C ALA A 121 -3.20 12.22 -13.88
N GLU A 122 -2.32 11.25 -14.16
CA GLU A 122 -2.60 9.82 -13.98
C GLU A 122 -2.70 9.44 -12.50
N ARG A 123 -2.15 10.26 -11.60
CA ARG A 123 -2.14 10.08 -10.15
C ARG A 123 -3.41 10.55 -9.45
N ILE A 124 -4.53 10.66 -10.18
CA ILE A 124 -5.81 11.12 -9.65
C ILE A 124 -6.81 9.96 -9.64
N GLY A 125 -6.93 9.31 -8.50
CA GLY A 125 -7.85 8.21 -8.27
C GLY A 125 -9.24 8.74 -7.98
N VAL A 126 -10.16 8.58 -8.91
CA VAL A 126 -11.57 8.92 -8.68
C VAL A 126 -12.33 7.66 -8.28
N ILE A 127 -12.90 7.68 -7.09
CA ILE A 127 -13.85 6.68 -6.62
C ILE A 127 -15.22 7.15 -7.05
N ALA A 128 -15.86 6.45 -7.98
CA ALA A 128 -17.18 6.84 -8.49
C ALA A 128 -18.22 6.78 -7.36
N THR A 129 -18.56 7.95 -6.81
CA THR A 129 -19.72 8.15 -5.95
C THR A 129 -20.80 8.86 -6.73
N LYS A 130 -22.05 8.46 -6.53
CA LYS A 130 -23.19 9.16 -7.12
C LYS A 130 -23.45 10.39 -6.26
N VAL A 131 -22.73 11.48 -6.52
CA VAL A 131 -23.12 12.81 -6.04
C VAL A 131 -24.53 13.05 -6.56
N SER A 132 -25.50 13.15 -5.64
CA SER A 132 -26.86 13.60 -5.95
C SER A 132 -26.95 15.05 -5.55
#